data_AF-A0A1F4MNM1-F1
#
_entry.id   AF-A0A1F4MNM1-F1
#
_cell.length_a   1.000
_cell.length_b   1.000
_cell.length_c   1.000
_cell.angle_alpha   90.00
_cell.angle_beta   90.00
_cell.angle_gamma   90.00
#
_symmetry.space_group_name_H-M   'P 1'
#
loop_
_entity.id
_entity.type
_entity.pdbx_description
1 polymer ?
#
loop_
_entity_poly.entity_id
_entity_poly.type
_entity_poly.pdbx_seq_one_letter_code
_entity_poly.pdbx_strand_id
1 'polypeptide(L)'
;MPALDPSASLPIDSDHARRVEQSLMSLNARIGVLAKVLGADLGAETDVEHILNREHAFFRLQASITHANAGERRLQREWEELRGLLALRCDLMAKSLDELGLDAVRQITLQVQARRDKEGLAPDSDGFHLRHRLNSPSDTP
;
A
#
# COMPACT_ATOMS: atom_id res chain seq x y z
N MET A 1 25.63 -1.86 46.49
CA MET A 1 25.41 -1.19 45.19
C MET A 1 24.70 -2.17 44.29
N PRO A 2 23.45 -1.93 43.84
CA PRO A 2 22.80 -2.84 42.91
C PRO A 2 23.34 -2.57 41.50
N ALA A 3 23.71 -3.64 40.80
CA ALA A 3 24.05 -3.60 39.38
C ALA A 3 22.77 -3.29 38.60
N LEU A 4 22.80 -2.26 37.76
CA LEU A 4 21.76 -2.01 36.77
C LEU A 4 21.80 -3.14 35.73
N ASP A 5 20.68 -3.82 35.53
CA ASP A 5 20.48 -4.75 34.43
C ASP A 5 20.61 -4.02 33.07
N PRO A 6 21.48 -4.47 32.16
CA PRO A 6 21.57 -3.93 30.81
C PRO A 6 20.50 -4.47 29.83
N SER A 7 19.53 -5.26 30.30
CA SER A 7 18.56 -5.96 29.44
C SER A 7 17.32 -5.15 29.02
N ALA A 8 17.32 -3.83 29.20
CA ALA A 8 16.21 -2.98 28.77
C ALA A 8 16.36 -2.47 27.32
N SER A 9 16.91 -3.29 26.42
CA SER A 9 16.94 -3.00 24.99
C SER A 9 15.58 -3.35 24.34
N LEU A 10 14.61 -2.47 24.58
CA LEU A 10 13.47 -2.08 23.74
C LEU A 10 12.63 -3.20 23.06
N PRO A 11 11.43 -3.54 23.59
CA PRO A 11 10.38 -4.24 22.84
C PRO A 11 9.70 -3.38 21.73
N ILE A 12 10.15 -2.13 21.55
CA ILE A 12 9.49 -1.12 20.71
C ILE A 12 9.51 -1.47 19.21
N ASP A 13 10.59 -2.10 18.72
CA ASP A 13 10.74 -2.44 17.30
C ASP A 13 9.74 -3.53 16.87
N SER A 14 9.49 -4.53 17.73
CA SER A 14 8.53 -5.61 17.44
C SER A 14 7.08 -5.11 17.44
N ASP A 15 6.74 -4.21 18.35
CA ASP A 15 5.39 -3.65 18.42
C ASP A 15 5.12 -2.66 17.29
N HIS A 16 6.14 -1.88 16.90
CA HIS A 16 6.04 -0.99 15.75
C HIS A 16 5.92 -1.77 14.44
N ALA A 17 6.77 -2.79 14.21
CA ALA A 17 6.68 -3.68 13.07
C ALA A 17 5.28 -4.33 12.94
N ARG A 18 4.73 -4.81 14.06
CA ARG A 18 3.37 -5.40 14.09
C ARG A 18 2.28 -4.38 13.73
N ARG A 19 2.40 -3.13 14.17
CA ARG A 19 1.46 -2.05 13.79
C ARG A 19 1.53 -1.75 12.29
N VAL A 20 2.73 -1.73 11.72
CA VAL A 20 2.94 -1.54 10.27
C VAL A 20 2.32 -2.71 9.49
N GLU A 21 2.57 -3.96 9.91
CA GLU A 21 1.97 -5.16 9.31
C GLU A 21 0.44 -5.09 9.28
N GLN A 22 -0.19 -4.78 10.42
CA GLN A 22 -1.65 -4.67 10.52
C GLN A 22 -2.21 -3.55 9.65
N SER A 23 -1.50 -2.42 9.59
CA SER A 23 -1.89 -1.28 8.77
C SER A 23 -1.81 -1.61 7.28
N LEU A 24 -0.72 -2.26 6.84
CA LEU A 24 -0.56 -2.72 5.45
C LEU A 24 -1.62 -3.75 5.08
N MET A 25 -1.91 -4.72 5.95
CA MET A 25 -2.98 -5.70 5.75
C MET A 25 -4.34 -5.02 5.49
N SER A 26 -4.71 -4.07 6.37
CA SER A 26 -5.97 -3.34 6.27
C SER A 26 -6.06 -2.50 5.00
N LEU A 27 -4.97 -1.78 4.67
CA LEU A 27 -4.89 -0.98 3.44
C LEU A 27 -5.00 -1.84 2.19
N ASN A 28 -4.22 -2.92 2.10
CA ASN A 28 -4.22 -3.81 0.94
C ASN A 28 -5.57 -4.48 0.72
N ALA A 29 -6.26 -4.89 1.78
CA ALA A 29 -7.62 -5.42 1.68
C ALA A 29 -8.60 -4.40 1.08
N ARG A 30 -8.57 -3.15 1.56
CA ARG A 30 -9.46 -2.09 1.07
C ARG A 30 -9.13 -1.67 -0.37
N ILE A 31 -7.84 -1.57 -0.70
CA ILE A 31 -7.35 -1.31 -2.06
C ILE A 31 -7.85 -2.42 -3.01
N GLY A 32 -7.65 -3.69 -2.65
CA GLY A 32 -8.08 -4.81 -3.50
C GLY A 32 -9.58 -4.87 -3.74
N VAL A 33 -10.40 -4.56 -2.72
CA VAL A 33 -11.86 -4.47 -2.88
C VAL A 33 -12.23 -3.33 -3.82
N LEU A 34 -11.67 -2.12 -3.62
CA LEU A 34 -11.98 -0.97 -4.48
C LEU A 34 -11.50 -1.19 -5.91
N ALA A 35 -10.29 -1.70 -6.10
CA ALA A 35 -9.75 -1.99 -7.43
C ALA A 35 -10.66 -2.96 -8.19
N LYS A 36 -11.11 -4.03 -7.52
CA LYS A 36 -12.04 -4.99 -8.11
C LYS A 36 -13.40 -4.38 -8.46
N VAL A 37 -13.97 -3.54 -7.58
CA VAL A 37 -15.26 -2.89 -7.82
C VAL A 37 -15.17 -1.86 -8.95
N LEU A 38 -14.05 -1.15 -9.05
CA LEU A 38 -13.80 -0.11 -10.04
C LEU A 38 -13.27 -0.65 -11.37
N GLY A 39 -12.87 -1.92 -11.43
CA GLY A 39 -12.19 -2.50 -12.58
C GLY A 39 -10.82 -1.87 -12.83
N ALA A 40 -10.17 -1.36 -11.78
CA ALA A 40 -8.82 -0.80 -11.87
C ALA A 40 -7.80 -1.94 -11.93
N ASP A 41 -6.95 -1.94 -12.95
CA ASP A 41 -5.78 -2.82 -12.97
C ASP A 41 -4.69 -2.19 -12.11
N LEU A 42 -4.11 -3.00 -11.22
CA LEU A 42 -2.99 -2.61 -10.38
C LEU A 42 -1.78 -3.54 -10.57
N GLY A 43 -1.83 -4.47 -11.53
CA GLY A 43 -0.80 -5.49 -11.75
C GLY A 43 0.53 -4.91 -12.26
N ALA A 44 0.52 -3.71 -12.85
CA ALA A 44 1.73 -2.99 -13.22
C ALA A 44 1.93 -1.73 -12.37
N GLU A 45 3.19 -1.43 -12.05
CA GLU A 45 3.56 -0.22 -11.30
C GLU A 45 3.13 1.05 -12.03
N THR A 46 3.19 1.06 -13.36
CA THR A 46 2.74 2.16 -14.21
C THR A 46 1.24 2.46 -14.05
N ASP A 47 0.40 1.45 -13.78
CA ASP A 47 -1.04 1.67 -13.60
C ASP A 47 -1.32 2.33 -12.24
N VAL A 48 -0.58 1.92 -11.21
CA VAL A 48 -0.61 2.57 -9.90
C VAL A 48 -0.16 4.03 -10.02
N GLU A 49 0.94 4.30 -10.73
CA GLU A 49 1.44 5.66 -10.97
C GLU A 49 0.42 6.52 -11.74
N HIS A 50 -0.19 6.00 -12.80
CA HIS A 50 -1.22 6.71 -13.55
C HIS A 50 -2.42 7.07 -12.67
N ILE A 51 -2.83 6.19 -11.74
CA ILE A 51 -3.91 6.49 -10.79
C ILE A 51 -3.49 7.58 -9.82
N LEU A 52 -2.28 7.49 -9.25
CA LEU A 52 -1.72 8.47 -8.31
C LEU A 52 -1.62 9.88 -8.93
N ASN A 53 -1.17 9.96 -10.17
CA ASN A 53 -0.99 11.21 -10.92
C ASN A 53 -2.27 11.73 -11.59
N ARG A 54 -3.41 11.03 -11.42
CA ARG A 54 -4.67 11.31 -12.12
C ARG A 54 -4.56 11.26 -13.64
N GLU A 55 -3.60 10.52 -14.15
CA GLU A 55 -3.40 10.29 -15.57
C GLU A 55 -4.22 9.12 -16.08
N HIS A 56 -4.76 8.26 -15.19
CA HIS A 56 -5.63 7.15 -15.57
C HIS A 56 -6.85 7.63 -16.38
N ALA A 57 -7.29 6.81 -17.34
CA ALA A 57 -8.33 7.16 -18.32
C ALA A 57 -9.63 7.69 -17.68
N PHE A 58 -10.00 7.14 -16.52
CA PHE A 58 -11.15 7.62 -15.73
C PHE A 58 -11.04 9.12 -15.38
N PHE A 59 -9.91 9.56 -14.82
CA PHE A 59 -9.74 10.95 -14.40
C PHE A 59 -9.70 11.92 -15.57
N ARG A 60 -9.10 11.50 -16.70
CA ARG A 60 -9.09 12.29 -17.94
C ARG A 60 -10.50 12.49 -18.49
N LEU A 61 -11.31 11.43 -18.51
CA LEU A 61 -12.71 11.51 -18.92
C LEU A 61 -13.52 12.38 -17.95
N GLN A 62 -13.33 12.19 -16.66
CA GLN A 62 -14.04 12.95 -15.61
C GLN A 62 -13.74 14.45 -15.66
N ALA A 63 -12.52 14.86 -16.02
CA ALA A 63 -12.14 16.26 -16.17
C ALA A 63 -12.97 16.99 -17.24
N SER A 64 -13.51 16.26 -18.22
CA SER A 64 -14.37 16.83 -19.27
C SER A 64 -15.86 16.90 -18.91
N ILE A 65 -16.27 16.28 -17.79
CA ILE A 65 -17.68 16.23 -17.37
C ILE A 65 -18.04 17.48 -16.57
N THR A 66 -18.87 18.35 -17.15
CA THR A 66 -19.33 19.59 -16.50
C THR A 66 -20.51 19.36 -15.54
N HIS A 67 -21.33 18.35 -15.80
CA HIS A 67 -22.50 18.02 -14.98
C HIS A 67 -22.55 16.53 -14.66
N ALA A 68 -21.96 16.15 -13.54
CA ALA A 68 -22.01 14.79 -13.07
C ALA A 68 -23.39 14.47 -12.46
N ASN A 69 -23.95 13.29 -12.75
CA ASN A 69 -25.10 12.74 -12.04
C ASN A 69 -24.67 12.13 -10.68
N ALA A 70 -25.63 11.64 -9.90
CA ALA A 70 -25.34 11.10 -8.56
C ALA A 70 -24.46 9.85 -8.60
N GLY A 71 -24.61 9.00 -9.62
CA GLY A 71 -23.80 7.80 -9.83
C GLY A 71 -22.36 8.15 -10.21
N GLU A 72 -22.17 9.10 -11.12
CA GLU A 72 -20.85 9.59 -11.53
C GLU A 72 -20.10 10.24 -10.37
N ARG A 73 -20.78 11.06 -9.54
CA ARG A 73 -20.17 11.61 -8.32
C ARG A 73 -19.77 10.53 -7.33
N ARG A 74 -20.54 9.44 -7.23
CA ARG A 74 -20.19 8.31 -6.36
C ARG A 74 -18.96 7.60 -6.89
N LEU A 75 -18.93 7.29 -8.18
CA LEU A 75 -17.81 6.65 -8.84
C LEU A 75 -16.53 7.49 -8.70
N GLN A 76 -16.62 8.81 -8.88
CA GLN A 76 -15.52 9.75 -8.67
C GLN A 76 -14.97 9.69 -7.24
N ARG A 77 -15.84 9.61 -6.23
CA ARG A 77 -15.41 9.46 -4.83
C ARG A 77 -14.68 8.15 -4.58
N GLU A 78 -15.18 7.05 -5.14
CA GLU A 78 -14.55 5.72 -4.99
C GLU A 78 -13.16 5.69 -5.66
N TRP A 79 -13.00 6.33 -6.83
CA TRP A 79 -11.69 6.50 -7.49
C TRP A 79 -10.72 7.38 -6.69
N GLU A 80 -11.18 8.50 -6.13
CA GLU A 80 -10.34 9.34 -5.27
C GLU A 80 -9.98 8.64 -3.96
N GLU A 81 -10.87 7.80 -3.42
CA GLU A 81 -10.59 6.96 -2.26
C GLU A 81 -9.51 5.92 -2.58
N LEU A 82 -9.62 5.21 -3.71
CA LEU A 82 -8.60 4.27 -4.16
C LEU A 82 -7.25 4.97 -4.30
N ARG A 83 -7.20 6.14 -4.96
CA ARG A 83 -5.98 6.94 -5.12
C ARG A 83 -5.38 7.34 -3.77
N GLY A 84 -6.22 7.79 -2.83
CA GLY A 84 -5.79 8.17 -1.49
C GLY A 84 -5.21 7.01 -0.69
N LEU A 85 -5.79 5.81 -0.81
CA LEU A 85 -5.29 4.61 -0.14
C LEU A 85 -3.96 4.12 -0.73
N LEU A 86 -3.80 4.21 -2.06
CA LEU A 86 -2.53 3.91 -2.73
C LEU A 86 -1.42 4.86 -2.24
N ALA A 87 -1.71 6.17 -2.18
CA ALA A 87 -0.77 7.16 -1.67
C ALA A 87 -0.40 6.88 -0.20
N LEU A 88 -1.40 6.60 0.64
CA LEU A 88 -1.17 6.28 2.05
C LEU A 88 -0.33 5.02 2.24
N ARG A 89 -0.49 4.01 1.37
CA ARG A 89 0.35 2.81 1.37
C ARG A 89 1.80 3.15 1.03
N CYS A 90 2.03 3.98 0.02
CA CYS A 90 3.38 4.47 -0.34
C CYS A 90 4.02 5.24 0.83
N ASP A 91 3.29 6.15 1.45
CA ASP A 91 3.76 6.93 2.58
C ASP A 91 4.09 6.06 3.80
N LEU A 92 3.22 5.09 4.12
CA LEU A 92 3.43 4.16 5.22
C LEU A 92 4.70 3.33 4.99
N MET A 93 4.90 2.86 3.76
CA MET A 93 6.09 2.13 3.38
C MET A 93 7.37 2.96 3.47
N ALA A 94 7.35 4.19 2.95
CA ALA A 94 8.50 5.08 3.00
C ALA A 94 8.89 5.38 4.45
N LYS A 95 7.93 5.75 5.30
CA LYS A 95 8.16 5.99 6.73
C LYS A 95 8.69 4.74 7.44
N SER A 96 8.12 3.57 7.14
CA SER A 96 8.57 2.31 7.75
C SER A 96 10.00 1.97 7.31
N LEU A 97 10.40 2.32 6.09
CA LEU A 97 11.77 2.13 5.61
C LEU A 97 12.75 3.05 6.35
N ASP A 98 12.36 4.30 6.57
CA ASP A 98 13.16 5.28 7.33
C ASP A 98 13.28 4.90 8.81
N GLU A 99 12.22 4.35 9.40
CA GLU A 99 12.15 4.04 10.84
C GLU A 99 12.72 2.66 11.22
N LEU A 100 12.46 1.62 10.41
CA LEU A 100 12.81 0.23 10.72
C LEU A 100 13.95 -0.33 9.85
N GLY A 101 14.27 0.34 8.75
CA GLY A 101 15.24 -0.14 7.78
C GLY A 101 14.71 -1.22 6.81
N LEU A 102 15.48 -1.45 5.75
CA LEU A 102 15.09 -2.27 4.60
C LEU A 102 14.75 -3.72 4.97
N ASP A 103 15.56 -4.36 5.81
CA ASP A 103 15.40 -5.77 6.14
C ASP A 103 14.13 -6.02 6.94
N ALA A 104 13.81 -5.14 7.90
CA ALA A 104 12.60 -5.24 8.69
C ALA A 104 11.34 -5.03 7.83
N VAL A 105 11.33 -4.02 6.95
CA VAL A 105 10.22 -3.79 6.02
C VAL A 105 10.04 -4.96 5.05
N ARG A 106 11.14 -5.57 4.58
CA ARG A 106 11.09 -6.79 3.75
C ARG A 106 10.44 -7.94 4.51
N GLN A 107 10.78 -8.16 5.77
CA GLN A 107 10.16 -9.23 6.57
C GLN A 107 8.67 -8.98 6.80
N ILE A 108 8.29 -7.75 7.17
CA ILE A 108 6.88 -7.37 7.37
C ILE A 108 6.07 -7.63 6.09
N THR A 109 6.60 -7.25 4.93
CA THR A 109 5.87 -7.37 3.66
C THR A 109 5.73 -8.83 3.22
N LEU A 110 6.72 -9.68 3.50
CA LEU A 110 6.59 -11.13 3.34
C LEU A 110 5.53 -11.73 4.27
N GLN A 111 5.47 -11.27 5.53
CA GLN A 111 4.45 -11.71 6.49
C GLN A 111 3.04 -11.31 6.05
N VAL A 112 2.85 -10.06 5.59
CA VAL A 112 1.59 -9.57 5.02
C VAL A 112 1.18 -10.45 3.83
N GLN A 113 2.09 -10.76 2.91
CA GLN A 113 1.77 -11.61 1.76
C GLN A 113 1.37 -13.02 2.19
N ALA A 114 2.17 -13.67 3.03
CA ALA A 114 1.89 -15.03 3.51
C ALA A 114 0.54 -15.12 4.25
N ARG A 115 0.17 -14.07 4.99
CA ARG A 115 -1.11 -14.00 5.68
C ARG A 115 -2.28 -13.87 4.70
N ARG A 116 -2.15 -13.06 3.66
CA ARG A 116 -3.18 -12.91 2.61
C ARG A 116 -3.37 -14.20 1.83
N ASP A 117 -2.29 -14.89 1.49
CA ASP A 117 -2.33 -16.19 0.82
C ASP A 117 -3.11 -17.22 1.66
N LYS A 118 -2.86 -17.23 2.98
CA LYS A 118 -3.59 -18.07 3.94
C LYS A 118 -5.08 -17.72 4.05
N GLU A 119 -5.43 -16.43 3.91
CA GLU A 119 -6.80 -15.94 3.92
C GLU A 119 -7.53 -16.12 2.57
N GLY A 120 -6.85 -16.69 1.56
CA GLY A 120 -7.43 -16.95 0.23
C GLY A 120 -7.66 -15.68 -0.59
N LEU A 121 -7.02 -14.58 -0.22
CA LEU A 121 -7.09 -13.33 -0.95
C LEU A 121 -6.24 -13.44 -2.21
N ALA A 122 -6.81 -13.08 -3.37
CA ALA A 122 -6.12 -13.22 -4.64
C ALA A 122 -4.79 -12.44 -4.63
N PRO A 123 -3.66 -13.09 -4.98
CA PRO A 123 -2.39 -12.40 -5.14
C PRO A 123 -2.57 -11.27 -6.17
N ASP A 124 -1.87 -10.16 -5.95
CA ASP A 124 -1.81 -9.01 -6.87
C ASP A 124 -3.12 -8.22 -7.07
N SER A 125 -4.21 -8.62 -6.41
CA SER A 125 -5.49 -7.89 -6.46
C SER A 125 -5.43 -6.45 -5.96
N ASP A 126 -4.39 -6.11 -5.19
CA ASP A 126 -4.09 -4.79 -4.65
C ASP A 126 -2.86 -4.14 -5.32
N GLY A 127 -2.29 -4.78 -6.34
CA GLY A 127 -1.15 -4.30 -7.12
C GLY A 127 0.14 -4.11 -6.35
N PHE A 128 0.32 -4.86 -5.27
CA PHE A 128 1.44 -4.66 -4.37
C PHE A 128 2.59 -5.62 -4.67
N HIS A 129 3.34 -5.36 -5.75
CA HIS A 129 4.47 -6.20 -6.18
C HIS A 129 5.78 -5.83 -5.48
N LEU A 130 5.82 -5.90 -4.14
CA LEU A 130 7.00 -5.46 -3.40
C LEU A 130 8.24 -6.34 -3.52
N ARG A 131 8.05 -7.64 -3.76
CA ARG A 131 9.19 -8.54 -3.98
C ARG A 131 10.03 -8.08 -5.17
N HIS A 132 9.41 -7.47 -6.17
CA HIS A 132 10.09 -6.86 -7.29
C HIS A 132 10.85 -5.60 -6.83
N ARG A 133 10.16 -4.63 -6.20
CA ARG A 133 10.77 -3.35 -5.79
C ARG A 133 11.93 -3.48 -4.80
N LEU A 134 11.86 -4.45 -3.89
CA LEU A 134 12.93 -4.69 -2.91
C LEU A 134 14.08 -5.53 -3.46
N ASN A 135 13.90 -6.24 -4.59
CA ASN A 135 14.96 -6.99 -5.27
C ASN A 135 15.56 -6.23 -6.46
N SER A 136 14.89 -5.20 -6.96
CA SER A 136 15.45 -4.32 -7.98
C SER A 136 16.59 -3.51 -7.36
N PRO A 137 17.84 -3.64 -7.82
CA PRO A 137 18.86 -2.64 -7.50
C PRO A 137 18.33 -1.30 -7.99
N SER A 138 18.47 -0.27 -7.18
CA SER A 138 18.17 1.10 -7.56
C SER A 138 18.89 1.44 -8.86
N ASP A 139 18.17 1.43 -9.99
CA ASP A 139 18.59 2.13 -11.20
C ASP A 139 18.45 3.63 -10.89
N THR A 140 19.53 4.15 -10.31
CA THR A 140 19.83 5.58 -10.24
C THR A 140 20.12 6.06 -11.67
N PRO A 141 19.51 7.17 -12.13
CA PRO A 141 19.84 7.76 -13.44
C PRO A 141 21.29 8.26 -13.50
#